data_AF-A0A1E4TKQ1-F1
#
_entry.id   AF-A0A1E4TKQ1-F1
#
_cell.length_a   1.000
_cell.length_b   1.000
_cell.length_c   1.000
_cell.angle_alpha   90.00
_cell.angle_beta   90.00
_cell.angle_gamma   90.00
#
_symmetry.space_group_name_H-M   'P 1'
#
loop_
_entity.id
_entity.type
_entity.pdbx_description
1 polymer ?
#
loop_
_entity_poly.entity_id
_entity_poly.type
_entity_poly.pdbx_seq_one_letter_code
_entity_poly.pdbx_strand_id
1 'polypeptide(L)'
;SELSASVGSSPFGPLDQVSSRRTFAYLIAVLNASHPDHDFSTLRPVDFKRERNVSQVINAFNNALFGLGMPVPPTLWDIVDDHIDLKESAIYSYQPSASFLADEPSTLWSMMWFFFNKRRKRVAYIYLKTVRLHS
;
A
#
# COMPACT_ATOMS: atom_id res chain seq x y z
N SER A 1 29.60 2.69 2.96
CA SER A 1 29.67 3.65 1.84
C SER A 1 28.35 3.63 1.10
N GLU A 2 27.36 4.32 1.65
CA GLU A 2 25.96 4.34 1.15
C GLU A 2 25.75 5.42 0.07
N LEU A 3 26.75 5.63 -0.80
CA LEU A 3 26.73 6.69 -1.81
C LEU A 3 26.54 6.18 -3.25
N SER A 4 25.82 5.07 -3.43
CA SER A 4 25.38 4.65 -4.78
C SER A 4 23.99 3.99 -4.82
N ALA A 5 23.01 4.51 -4.08
CA ALA A 5 21.62 4.31 -4.50
C ALA A 5 21.43 5.10 -5.80
N SER A 6 21.67 4.44 -6.93
CA SER A 6 21.59 5.03 -8.26
C SER A 6 20.23 5.67 -8.45
N VAL A 7 20.18 6.79 -9.17
CA VAL A 7 18.98 7.59 -9.48
C VAL A 7 17.85 6.75 -10.14
N GLY A 8 18.11 5.49 -10.51
CA GLY A 8 17.16 4.49 -11.02
C GLY A 8 16.55 3.51 -9.99
N SER A 9 16.99 3.48 -8.73
CA SER A 9 16.59 2.46 -7.75
C SER A 9 15.51 2.98 -6.78
N SER A 10 14.29 3.22 -7.26
CA SER A 10 13.13 3.39 -6.39
C SER A 10 12.02 2.41 -6.76
N PRO A 11 11.10 2.07 -5.84
CA PRO A 11 9.91 1.26 -6.15
C PRO A 11 9.05 1.85 -7.28
N PHE A 12 9.15 3.16 -7.51
CA PHE A 12 8.39 3.89 -8.52
C PHE A 12 9.11 3.98 -9.87
N GLY A 13 10.33 3.44 -9.97
CA GLY A 13 11.25 3.68 -11.08
C GLY A 13 12.15 4.89 -10.87
N PRO A 14 12.87 5.35 -11.91
CA PRO A 14 13.77 6.49 -11.80
C PRO A 14 13.05 7.77 -11.38
N LEU A 15 13.54 8.43 -10.32
CA LEU A 15 12.85 9.60 -9.75
C LEU A 15 13.14 10.90 -10.52
N ASP A 16 13.99 10.86 -11.54
CA ASP A 16 14.12 11.91 -12.56
C ASP A 16 12.91 11.92 -13.53
N GLN A 17 12.14 10.83 -13.59
CA GLN A 17 10.89 10.77 -14.34
C GLN A 17 9.72 11.44 -13.58
N VAL A 18 9.05 12.37 -14.24
CA VAL A 18 7.86 13.07 -13.73
C VAL A 18 6.77 12.06 -13.32
N SER A 19 6.60 10.99 -14.08
CA SER A 19 5.60 9.95 -13.84
C SER A 19 5.83 9.20 -12.52
N SER A 20 7.09 8.87 -12.20
CA SER A 20 7.49 8.22 -10.96
C SER A 20 7.28 9.13 -9.76
N ARG A 21 7.72 10.40 -9.85
CA ARG A 21 7.49 11.41 -8.81
C ARG A 21 6.01 11.64 -8.53
N ARG A 22 5.19 11.74 -9.59
CA ARG A 22 3.74 11.89 -9.46
C ARG A 22 3.11 10.69 -8.77
N THR A 23 3.50 9.47 -9.15
CA THR A 23 2.98 8.26 -8.51
C THR A 23 3.28 8.27 -7.02
N PHE A 24 4.53 8.56 -6.63
CA PHE A 24 4.91 8.67 -5.23
C PHE A 24 4.08 9.73 -4.49
N ALA A 25 3.97 10.95 -5.03
CA ALA A 25 3.18 12.03 -4.43
C ALA A 25 1.69 11.65 -4.28
N TYR A 26 1.12 10.92 -5.25
CA TYR A 26 -0.27 10.44 -5.14
C TYR A 26 -0.47 9.48 -3.97
N LEU A 27 0.47 8.58 -3.72
CA LEU A 27 0.36 7.64 -2.59
C LEU A 27 0.43 8.37 -1.25
N ILE A 28 1.30 9.38 -1.12
CA ILE A 28 1.34 10.26 0.06
C ILE A 28 0.01 11.00 0.24
N ALA A 29 -0.56 11.53 -0.83
CA ALA A 29 -1.85 12.21 -0.79
C ALA A 29 -2.98 11.28 -0.34
N VAL A 30 -2.99 10.02 -0.80
CA VAL A 30 -3.98 9.02 -0.37
C VAL A 30 -3.83 8.69 1.12
N LEU A 31 -2.60 8.58 1.63
CA LEU A 31 -2.35 8.37 3.07
C LEU A 31 -2.83 9.56 3.90
N ASN A 32 -2.43 10.78 3.55
CA ASN A 32 -2.88 12.01 4.23
C ASN A 32 -4.41 12.16 4.21
N ALA A 33 -5.08 11.73 3.14
CA ALA A 33 -6.54 11.77 3.05
C ALA A 33 -7.22 10.65 3.86
N SER A 34 -6.57 9.50 4.03
CA SER A 34 -7.12 8.33 4.71
C SER A 34 -6.89 8.36 6.23
N HIS A 35 -5.81 9.00 6.68
CA HIS A 35 -5.42 9.13 8.09
C HIS A 35 -5.10 10.60 8.41
N PRO A 36 -6.12 11.47 8.55
CA PRO A 36 -5.96 12.93 8.61
C PRO A 36 -5.26 13.44 9.88
N ASP A 37 -5.12 12.58 10.88
CA ASP A 37 -4.43 12.81 12.15
C ASP A 37 -2.91 12.54 12.07
N HIS A 38 -2.44 12.01 10.94
CA HIS A 38 -1.04 11.67 10.71
C HIS A 38 -0.44 12.52 9.57
N ASP A 39 0.82 12.94 9.73
CA ASP A 39 1.56 13.63 8.66
C ASP A 39 2.50 12.66 7.93
N PHE A 40 2.22 12.45 6.64
CA PHE A 40 3.02 11.59 5.76
C PHE A 40 4.01 12.37 4.88
N SER A 41 4.17 13.68 5.09
CA SER A 41 5.05 14.55 4.28
C SER A 41 6.53 14.13 4.32
N THR A 42 6.95 13.43 5.38
CA THR A 42 8.34 13.00 5.60
C THR A 42 8.68 11.63 5.02
N LEU A 43 7.67 10.89 4.53
CA LEU A 43 7.88 9.58 3.93
C LEU A 43 8.81 9.67 2.73
N ARG A 44 9.59 8.60 2.52
CA ARG A 44 10.53 8.48 1.42
C ARG A 44 10.10 7.35 0.49
N PRO A 45 10.58 7.34 -0.76
CA PRO A 45 10.28 6.25 -1.69
C PRO A 45 10.63 4.85 -1.17
N VAL A 46 11.65 4.74 -0.31
CA VAL A 46 12.10 3.47 0.30
C VAL A 46 11.12 2.90 1.34
N ASP A 47 10.19 3.72 1.84
CA ASP A 47 9.13 3.29 2.76
C ASP A 47 7.98 2.58 2.02
N PHE A 48 8.13 2.36 0.72
CA PHE A 48 7.22 1.62 -0.13
C PHE A 48 7.96 0.47 -0.82
N LYS A 49 7.20 -0.52 -1.27
CA LYS A 49 7.71 -1.62 -2.09
C LYS A 49 6.79 -1.80 -3.30
N ARG A 50 7.38 -2.09 -4.45
CA ARG A 50 6.64 -2.44 -5.66
C ARG A 50 6.29 -3.92 -5.63
N GLU A 51 5.00 -4.23 -5.65
CA GLU A 51 4.53 -5.61 -5.77
C GLU A 51 4.43 -6.00 -7.25
N ARG A 52 4.94 -7.19 -7.60
CA ARG A 52 5.04 -7.66 -8.98
C ARG A 52 3.92 -8.61 -9.39
N ASN A 53 3.17 -9.14 -8.41
CA ASN A 53 2.20 -10.18 -8.65
C ASN A 53 0.92 -9.90 -7.83
N VAL A 54 -0.18 -9.65 -8.55
CA VAL A 54 -1.47 -9.35 -7.94
C VAL A 54 -2.04 -10.53 -7.16
N SER A 55 -1.87 -11.76 -7.65
CA SER A 55 -2.32 -12.97 -6.96
C SER A 55 -1.62 -13.15 -5.62
N GLN A 56 -0.33 -12.80 -5.51
CA GLN A 56 0.39 -12.85 -4.23
C GLN A 56 -0.18 -11.86 -3.21
N VAL A 57 -0.54 -10.65 -3.65
CA VAL A 57 -1.14 -9.63 -2.78
C VAL A 57 -2.53 -10.07 -2.32
N ILE A 58 -3.36 -10.55 -3.24
CA ILE A 58 -4.70 -11.09 -2.93
C ILE A 58 -4.59 -12.26 -1.95
N ASN A 59 -3.67 -13.20 -2.19
CA ASN A 59 -3.47 -14.33 -1.30
C ASN A 59 -2.98 -13.91 0.08
N ALA A 60 -2.09 -12.92 0.18
CA ALA A 60 -1.63 -12.38 1.46
C ALA A 60 -2.79 -11.77 2.26
N PHE A 61 -3.63 -10.96 1.60
CA PHE A 61 -4.85 -10.41 2.21
C PHE A 61 -5.81 -11.52 2.67
N ASN A 62 -6.10 -12.48 1.81
CA ASN A 62 -7.03 -13.57 2.10
C ASN A 62 -6.53 -14.44 3.26
N ASN A 63 -5.25 -14.79 3.27
CA ASN A 63 -4.63 -15.58 4.33
C ASN A 63 -4.63 -14.85 5.67
N ALA A 64 -4.41 -13.52 5.67
CA ALA A 64 -4.45 -12.71 6.87
C ALA A 64 -5.86 -12.72 7.51
N LEU A 65 -6.91 -12.55 6.71
CA LEU A 65 -8.28 -12.62 7.20
C LEU A 65 -8.69 -14.05 7.62
N PHE A 66 -8.33 -15.06 6.83
CA PHE A 66 -8.60 -16.46 7.14
C PHE A 66 -7.95 -16.87 8.46
N GLY A 67 -6.71 -16.43 8.72
CA GLY A 67 -6.01 -16.68 9.99
C GLY A 67 -6.70 -16.07 11.21
N LEU A 68 -7.58 -15.08 11.01
CA LEU A 68 -8.42 -14.49 12.05
C LEU A 68 -9.83 -15.11 12.12
N GLY A 69 -10.09 -16.16 11.34
CA GLY A 69 -11.42 -16.77 11.24
C GLY A 69 -12.42 -15.91 10.47
N MET A 70 -11.96 -14.90 9.71
CA MET A 70 -12.81 -14.03 8.91
C MET A 70 -12.74 -14.44 7.44
N PRO A 71 -13.79 -15.05 6.86
CA PRO A 71 -13.79 -15.38 5.45
C PRO A 71 -13.88 -14.10 4.61
N VAL A 72 -13.12 -14.05 3.52
CA VAL A 72 -13.24 -12.98 2.52
C VAL A 72 -14.55 -13.19 1.76
N PRO A 73 -15.39 -12.15 1.57
CA PRO A 73 -16.59 -12.28 0.74
C PRO A 73 -16.23 -12.76 -0.68
N PRO A 74 -16.92 -13.76 -1.24
CA PRO A 74 -16.56 -14.34 -2.54
C PRO A 74 -16.47 -13.33 -3.69
N THR A 75 -17.27 -12.26 -3.63
CA THR A 75 -17.37 -11.23 -4.66
C THR A 75 -16.44 -10.03 -4.44
N LEU A 76 -15.68 -9.99 -3.33
CA LEU A 76 -14.86 -8.83 -2.98
C LEU A 76 -13.91 -8.45 -4.12
N TRP A 77 -13.15 -9.44 -4.61
CA TRP A 77 -12.13 -9.19 -5.61
C TRP A 77 -12.70 -8.90 -6.99
N ASP A 78 -13.87 -9.45 -7.33
CA ASP A 78 -14.58 -9.12 -8.58
C ASP A 78 -15.01 -7.65 -8.58
N ILE A 79 -15.54 -7.15 -7.46
CA ILE A 79 -15.96 -5.74 -7.31
C ILE A 79 -14.74 -4.82 -7.40
N VAL A 80 -13.65 -5.17 -6.72
CA VAL A 80 -12.40 -4.39 -6.78
C VAL A 80 -11.87 -4.36 -8.22
N ASP A 81 -11.81 -5.51 -8.89
CA ASP A 81 -11.32 -5.63 -10.27
C ASP A 81 -12.17 -4.81 -11.25
N ASP A 82 -13.49 -4.85 -11.12
CA ASP A 82 -14.39 -4.05 -11.96
C ASP A 82 -14.10 -2.54 -11.82
N HIS A 83 -13.69 -2.07 -10.65
CA HIS A 83 -13.42 -0.66 -10.40
C HIS A 83 -12.00 -0.21 -10.72
N ILE A 84 -11.00 -1.06 -10.46
CA ILE A 84 -9.57 -0.69 -10.53
C ILE A 84 -8.80 -1.41 -11.63
N ASP A 85 -9.30 -2.54 -12.15
CA ASP A 85 -8.59 -3.42 -13.07
C ASP A 85 -7.22 -3.82 -12.50
N LEU A 86 -7.26 -4.88 -11.68
CA LEU A 86 -6.18 -5.33 -10.81
C LEU A 86 -4.95 -5.75 -11.61
N LYS A 87 -5.12 -6.38 -12.77
CA LYS A 87 -4.02 -6.83 -13.63
C LYS A 87 -3.27 -5.67 -14.27
N GLU A 88 -3.99 -4.60 -14.61
CA GLU A 88 -3.43 -3.43 -15.29
C GLU A 88 -2.98 -2.34 -14.31
N SER A 89 -3.15 -2.59 -13.02
CA SER A 89 -2.76 -1.70 -11.94
C SER A 89 -1.29 -1.86 -11.57
N ALA A 90 -0.64 -0.73 -11.30
CA ALA A 90 0.63 -0.69 -10.60
C ALA A 90 0.40 -0.90 -9.09
N ILE A 91 1.03 -1.93 -8.51
CA ILE A 91 0.77 -2.32 -7.13
C ILE A 91 1.94 -1.94 -6.23
N TYR A 92 1.63 -1.31 -5.10
CA TYR A 92 2.61 -0.92 -4.10
C TYR A 92 2.15 -1.33 -2.70
N SER A 93 3.08 -1.67 -1.83
CA SER A 93 2.82 -1.85 -0.39
C SER A 93 3.55 -0.78 0.41
N TYR A 94 2.93 -0.35 1.52
CA TYR A 94 3.57 0.53 2.50
C TYR A 94 4.37 -0.33 3.48
N GLN A 95 5.68 -0.11 3.55
CA GLN A 95 6.64 -0.88 4.34
C GLN A 95 7.69 0.06 4.94
N PRO A 96 7.28 1.02 5.79
CA PRO A 96 8.21 1.94 6.40
C PRO A 96 9.10 1.19 7.40
N SER A 97 10.25 1.79 7.71
CA SER A 97 11.09 1.31 8.83
C SER A 97 10.39 1.40 10.20
N ALA A 98 9.54 2.42 10.38
CA ALA A 98 8.67 2.58 11.53
C ALA A 98 7.24 2.87 11.04
N SER A 99 6.28 2.05 11.45
CA SER A 99 4.87 2.26 11.10
C SER A 99 4.31 3.48 11.84
N PHE A 100 3.47 4.27 11.18
CA PHE A 100 2.76 5.36 11.86
C PHE A 100 1.78 4.83 12.92
N LEU A 101 1.40 3.55 12.82
CA LEU A 101 0.58 2.85 13.80
C LEU A 101 1.39 2.29 14.97
N ALA A 102 2.71 2.51 15.03
CA ALA A 102 3.56 1.92 16.07
C ALA A 102 3.23 2.45 17.47
N ASP A 103 2.83 3.72 17.55
CA ASP A 103 2.47 4.38 18.82
C ASP A 103 0.98 4.20 19.17
N GLU A 104 0.20 3.61 18.28
CA GLU A 104 -1.20 3.32 18.55
C GLU A 104 -1.32 2.12 19.49
N PRO A 105 -1.85 2.32 20.72
CA PRO A 105 -1.99 1.23 21.69
C PRO A 105 -2.79 0.10 21.07
N SER A 106 -2.36 -1.14 21.31
CA SER A 106 -3.02 -2.37 20.87
C SER A 106 -2.87 -2.79 19.41
N THR A 107 -2.23 -1.99 18.54
CA THR A 107 -1.97 -2.44 17.16
C THR A 107 -1.00 -3.62 17.15
N LEU A 108 -1.44 -4.75 16.62
CA LEU A 108 -0.61 -5.96 16.51
C LEU A 108 0.18 -5.94 15.20
N TRP A 109 -0.52 -5.70 14.10
CA TRP A 109 0.06 -5.62 12.77
C TRP A 109 -0.89 -4.87 11.82
N SER A 110 -0.31 -4.43 10.71
CA SER A 110 -1.05 -3.81 9.62
C SER A 110 -0.46 -4.22 8.28
N MET A 111 -1.31 -4.32 7.26
CA MET A 111 -0.89 -4.49 5.87
C MET A 111 -1.62 -3.46 5.02
N MET A 112 -0.92 -2.82 4.09
CA MET A 112 -1.46 -1.71 3.32
C MET A 112 -0.97 -1.79 1.88
N TRP A 113 -1.90 -1.78 0.94
CA TRP A 113 -1.63 -1.87 -0.49
C TRP A 113 -2.31 -0.76 -1.27
N PHE A 114 -1.64 -0.31 -2.33
CA PHE A 114 -2.14 0.66 -3.29
C PHE A 114 -2.17 0.03 -4.67
N PHE A 115 -3.32 0.10 -5.33
CA PHE A 115 -3.51 -0.28 -6.73
C PHE A 115 -3.71 0.99 -7.54
N PHE A 116 -2.68 1.38 -8.28
CA PHE A 116 -2.68 2.59 -9.09
C PHE A 116 -2.95 2.26 -10.56
N ASN A 117 -4.13 2.64 -11.05
CA ASN A 117 -4.48 2.45 -12.46
C ASN A 117 -4.46 3.79 -13.22
N LYS A 118 -3.42 3.99 -14.03
CA LYS A 118 -3.25 5.20 -14.85
C LYS A 118 -4.37 5.39 -15.86
N ARG A 119 -4.80 4.30 -16.52
CA ARG A 119 -5.83 4.34 -17.57
C ARG A 119 -7.18 4.75 -16.99
N ARG A 120 -7.54 4.20 -15.83
CA ARG A 120 -8.78 4.53 -15.11
C ARG A 120 -8.71 5.82 -14.29
N LYS A 121 -7.50 6.40 -14.10
CA LYS A 121 -7.25 7.56 -13.23
C LYS A 121 -7.75 7.32 -11.80
N ARG A 122 -7.54 6.11 -11.27
CA ARG A 122 -8.03 5.68 -9.96
C ARG A 122 -6.90 5.08 -9.13
N VAL A 123 -7.04 5.20 -7.82
CA VAL A 123 -6.20 4.51 -6.83
C VAL A 123 -7.13 3.79 -5.86
N ALA A 124 -6.95 2.48 -5.70
CA ALA A 124 -7.55 1.77 -4.58
C ALA A 124 -6.52 1.65 -3.46
N TYR A 125 -6.89 2.07 -2.25
CA TYR A 125 -6.11 1.87 -1.03
C TYR A 125 -6.83 0.82 -0.19
N ILE A 126 -6.19 -0.34 -0.05
CA ILE A 126 -6.74 -1.49 0.68
C ILE A 126 -5.82 -1.74 1.86
N TYR A 127 -6.37 -1.70 3.07
CA TYR A 127 -5.58 -1.97 4.26
C TYR A 127 -6.31 -2.89 5.25
N LEU A 128 -5.51 -3.64 5.99
CA LEU A 128 -5.90 -4.41 7.16
C LEU A 128 -5.12 -3.86 8.36
N LYS A 129 -5.82 -3.68 9.47
CA LYS A 129 -5.24 -3.35 10.76
C LYS A 129 -5.84 -4.29 11.80
N THR A 130 -5.00 -4.94 12.56
CA THR A 130 -5.44 -5.79 13.67
C THR A 130 -5.09 -5.12 14.98
N VAL A 131 -6.10 -4.97 15.84
CA VAL A 131 -5.97 -4.40 17.17
C VAL A 131 -6.35 -5.44 18.22
N ARG A 132 -5.69 -5.40 19.36
CA ARG A 132 -6.05 -6.21 20.52
C ARG A 132 -7.11 -5.47 21.34
N LEU A 133 -8.28 -6.07 21.51
CA LEU A 133 -9.27 -5.54 22.43
C LEU A 133 -8.78 -5.77 23.87
N HIS A 134 -8.69 -4.70 24.65
CA HIS A 134 -8.55 -4.81 26.11
C HIS A 134 -9.94 -5.11 26.67
N SER A 135 -10.13 -6.34 27.16
CA SER A 135 -11.29 -6.76 27.96
C SER A 135 -11.07 -6.47 29.44
#